data_AF-A0A927N8B2-F1
#
_entry.id   AF-A0A927N8B2-F1
#
_cell.length_a   1.000
_cell.length_b   1.000
_cell.length_c   1.000
_cell.angle_alpha   90.00
_cell.angle_beta   90.00
_cell.angle_gamma   90.00
#
_symmetry.space_group_name_H-M   'P 1'
#
loop_
_entity.id
_entity.type
_entity.pdbx_description
1 polymer ?
#
loop_
_entity_poly.entity_id
_entity_poly.type
_entity_poly.pdbx_seq_one_letter_code
_entity_poly.pdbx_strand_id
1 'polypeptide(L)' 'MMALEDLRKLAEQVRDASRSLDELRQRRDEAIRDVRRTTGHTVPEIAEAAGVSQATVKAVLRGMR' A
#
# COMPACT_ATOMS: atom_id res chain seq x y z
N MET A 1 33.23 -0.26 -11.94
CA MET A 1 32.58 -1.24 -12.83
C MET A 1 31.72 -2.12 -11.95
N MET A 2 30.43 -2.29 -12.25
CA MET A 2 29.52 -3.10 -11.43
C MET A 2 29.65 -4.58 -11.82
N ALA A 3 29.77 -5.48 -10.85
CA ALA A 3 29.89 -6.91 -11.10
C ALA A 3 28.52 -7.58 -11.24
N LEU A 4 28.49 -8.77 -11.87
CA LEU A 4 27.27 -9.59 -11.96
C LEU A 4 26.71 -9.93 -10.56
N GLU A 5 27.58 -10.10 -9.57
CA GLU A 5 27.18 -10.34 -8.18
C GLU A 5 26.46 -9.13 -7.57
N ASP A 6 26.91 -7.92 -7.85
CA ASP A 6 26.26 -6.68 -7.38
C ASP A 6 24.86 -6.56 -7.99
N LEU A 7 24.71 -6.87 -9.28
CA LEU A 7 23.40 -6.88 -9.93
C LEU A 7 22.44 -7.91 -9.31
N ARG A 8 22.94 -9.10 -8.93
CA ARG A 8 22.14 -10.12 -8.23
C ARG A 8 21.69 -9.65 -6.85
N LYS A 9 22.57 -8.97 -6.10
CA LYS A 9 22.24 -8.39 -4.79
C LYS A 9 21.15 -7.32 -4.91
N LEU A 10 21.25 -6.44 -5.90
CA LEU A 10 20.21 -5.44 -6.17
C LEU A 10 18.86 -6.10 -6.52
N ALA A 11 18.87 -7.17 -7.33
CA ALA A 11 17.64 -7.89 -7.67
C ALA A 11 16.98 -8.56 -6.44
N GLU A 12 17.75 -9.05 -5.48
CA GLU A 12 17.24 -9.55 -4.21
C GLU A 12 16.64 -8.43 -3.36
N GLN A 13 17.36 -7.31 -3.20
CA GLN A 13 16.85 -6.14 -2.47
C GLN A 13 15.54 -5.60 -3.07
N VAL A 14 15.41 -5.57 -4.39
CA VAL A 14 14.17 -5.17 -5.07
C VAL A 14 13.02 -6.13 -4.75
N ARG A 15 13.28 -7.44 -4.73
CA ARG A 15 12.26 -8.44 -4.38
C ARG A 15 11.81 -8.29 -2.93
N ASP A 16 12.74 -8.07 -2.02
CA ASP A 16 12.45 -7.91 -0.59
C ASP A 16 11.68 -6.61 -0.32
N ALA A 17 12.09 -5.50 -0.95
CA ALA A 17 11.39 -4.24 -0.88
C ALA A 17 9.97 -4.34 -1.47
N SER A 18 9.80 -5.10 -2.55
CA SER A 18 8.48 -5.32 -3.17
C SER A 18 7.55 -6.11 -2.25
N ARG A 19 8.03 -7.20 -1.62
CA ARG A 19 7.25 -7.93 -0.61
C ARG A 19 6.85 -7.04 0.57
N SER A 20 7.81 -6.30 1.10
CA SER A 20 7.58 -5.37 2.22
C SER A 20 6.55 -4.29 1.87
N LEU A 21 6.62 -3.75 0.64
CA LEU A 21 5.66 -2.76 0.15
C LEU A 21 4.26 -3.35 0.03
N ASP A 22 4.12 -4.58 -0.43
CA ASP A 22 2.82 -5.24 -0.56
C ASP A 22 2.18 -5.54 0.80
N GLU A 23 2.97 -5.96 1.80
CA GLU A 23 2.51 -6.10 3.19
C GLU A 23 2.03 -4.75 3.76
N LEU A 24 2.79 -3.67 3.55
CA LEU A 24 2.39 -2.33 3.99
C LEU A 24 1.12 -1.85 3.30
N ARG A 25 0.94 -2.17 2.01
CA ARG A 25 -0.29 -1.86 1.27
C ARG A 25 -1.50 -2.59 1.84
N GLN A 26 -1.36 -3.88 2.15
CA GLN A 26 -2.44 -4.66 2.79
C GLN A 26 -2.84 -4.06 4.14
N ARG A 27 -1.87 -3.75 5.00
CA ARG A 27 -2.11 -3.12 6.30
C ARG A 27 -2.79 -1.75 6.17
N ARG A 28 -2.37 -0.94 5.18
CA ARG A 28 -3.05 0.35 4.89
C ARG A 28 -4.49 0.11 4.45
N ASP A 29 -4.74 -0.87 3.59
CA ASP A 29 -6.08 -1.16 3.06
C ASP A 29 -7.00 -1.70 4.18
N GLU A 30 -6.48 -2.48 5.12
CA GLU A 30 -7.19 -2.84 6.36
C GLU A 30 -7.53 -1.60 7.21
N ALA A 31 -6.55 -0.72 7.45
CA ALA A 31 -6.76 0.51 8.19
C ALA A 31 -7.82 1.43 7.53
N ILE A 32 -7.85 1.50 6.19
CA ILE A 32 -8.91 2.20 5.44
C ILE A 32 -10.29 1.64 5.78
N ARG A 33 -10.43 0.31 5.83
CA ARG A 33 -11.71 -0.35 6.18
C ARG A 33 -12.09 -0.06 7.63
N ASP A 34 -11.14 -0.11 8.56
CA ASP A 34 -11.38 0.15 9.98
C ASP A 34 -11.79 1.61 10.24
N VAL A 35 -11.07 2.58 9.65
CA VAL A 35 -11.43 4.01 9.74
C VAL A 35 -12.81 4.26 9.12
N ARG A 36 -13.16 3.57 8.03
CA ARG A 36 -14.51 3.72 7.45
C ARG A 36 -15.60 3.20 8.40
N ARG A 37 -15.33 2.16 9.20
CA ARG A 37 -16.29 1.59 10.16
C ARG A 37 -16.57 2.51 11.34
N THR A 38 -15.66 3.42 11.70
CA THR A 38 -15.89 4.39 12.79
C THR A 38 -16.87 5.50 12.38
N THR A 39 -17.34 5.54 11.13
CA THR A 39 -18.38 6.44 10.56
C THR A 39 -18.12 7.95 10.65
N GLY A 40 -16.96 8.38 11.16
CA GLY A 40 -16.61 9.79 11.35
C GLY A 40 -15.90 10.47 10.18
N HIS A 41 -15.54 9.73 9.12
CA HIS A 41 -14.66 10.25 8.06
C HIS A 41 -15.21 10.03 6.66
N THR A 42 -15.05 11.06 5.83
CA THR A 42 -15.38 11.07 4.41
C THR A 42 -14.29 10.35 3.59
N VAL A 43 -14.64 9.94 2.37
CA VAL A 43 -13.66 9.31 1.45
C VAL A 43 -12.46 10.23 1.14
N PRO A 44 -12.63 11.54 0.90
CA PRO A 44 -11.50 12.47 0.74
C PRO A 44 -10.54 12.49 1.94
N GLU A 45 -11.05 12.60 3.17
CA GLU A 45 -10.22 12.64 4.39
C GLU A 45 -9.44 11.33 4.57
N ILE A 46 -10.09 10.18 4.32
CA ILE A 46 -9.42 8.88 4.39
C ILE A 46 -8.33 8.77 3.32
N ALA A 47 -8.60 9.27 2.11
CA ALA A 47 -7.64 9.23 1.00
C ALA A 47 -6.39 10.07 1.30
N GLU A 48 -6.60 11.27 1.84
CA GLU A 48 -5.53 12.17 2.29
C GLU A 48 -4.69 11.51 3.41
N ALA A 49 -5.34 11.03 4.46
CA ALA A 49 -4.66 10.38 5.59
C ALA A 49 -3.88 9.12 5.19
N ALA A 50 -4.41 8.34 4.25
CA ALA A 50 -3.77 7.11 3.77
C ALA A 50 -2.74 7.34 2.64
N GLY A 51 -2.59 8.58 2.15
CA GLY A 51 -1.66 8.92 1.07
C GLY A 51 -2.02 8.25 -0.27
N VAL A 52 -3.31 8.12 -0.58
CA VAL A 52 -3.81 7.46 -1.81
C VAL A 52 -4.88 8.29 -2.51
N SER A 53 -5.24 7.89 -3.73
CA SER A 53 -6.38 8.48 -4.43
C SER A 53 -7.71 8.05 -3.80
N GLN A 54 -8.74 8.90 -3.91
CA GLN A 54 -10.11 8.54 -3.52
C GLN A 54 -10.63 7.29 -4.26
N ALA A 55 -10.18 7.06 -5.51
CA ALA A 55 -10.50 5.86 -6.27
C ALA A 55 -9.94 4.59 -5.59
N THR A 56 -8.74 4.68 -5.02
CA THR A 56 -8.13 3.58 -4.25
C THR A 56 -8.96 3.25 -3.01
N VAL A 57 -9.36 4.26 -2.23
CA VAL A 57 -10.23 4.07 -1.07
C VAL A 57 -11.53 3.39 -1.48
N LYS A 58 -12.19 3.86 -2.55
CA LYS A 58 -13.42 3.24 -3.07
C LYS A 58 -13.21 1.77 -3.48
N ALA A 59 -12.06 1.42 -4.06
CA ALA A 59 -11.75 0.05 -4.44
C ALA A 59 -11.58 -0.87 -3.22
N VAL A 60 -10.86 -0.41 -2.20
CA VAL A 60 -10.66 -1.13 -0.93
C VAL A 60 -11.99 -1.36 -0.21
N LEU A 61 -12.83 -0.32 -0.13
CA LEU A 61 -14.15 -0.42 0.53
C LEU A 61 -15.13 -1.31 -0.22
N ARG A 62 -14.92 -1.54 -1.52
CA ARG A 62 -15.71 -2.47 -2.35
C ARG A 62 -15.16 -3.91 -2.35
N GLY A 63 -14.04 -4.16 -1.66
CA GLY A 63 -13.39 -5.48 -1.63
C GLY A 63 -12.75 -5.90 -2.96
N MET A 64 -12.42 -4.94 -3.83
CA MET A 64 -11.72 -5.21 -5.10
C MET A 64 -10.19 -5.25 -4.94
N ARG A 65 -9.71 -4.99 -3.71
CA ARG A 65 -8.33 -5.08 -3.24
C ARG A 65 -8.35 -5.64 -1.84
#